data_AF-A0A970BLM4-F1
#
_entry.id   AF-A0A970BLM4-F1
#
_cell.length_a   1.000
_cell.length_b   1.000
_cell.length_c   1.000
_cell.angle_alpha   90.00
_cell.angle_beta   90.00
_cell.angle_gamma   90.00
#
_symmetry.space_group_name_H-M   'P 1'
#
loop_
_entity.id
_entity.type
_entity.pdbx_description
1 polymer ?
#
loop_
_entity_poly.entity_id
_entity_poly.type
_entity_poly.pdbx_seq_one_letter_code
_entity_poly.pdbx_strand_id
1 'polypeptide(L)' 'MALRLTLPVVKILLLKAEVIRSERIRKQGKNRYRCGLKFLDLPAGLREVIIGYIFLAMRRRLR' A
#
# COMPACT_ATOMS: atom_id res chain seq x y z
N MET A 1 -4.10 13.11 6.26
CA MET A 1 -4.95 11.90 6.21
C MET A 1 -4.06 10.67 6.33
N ALA A 2 -4.31 9.75 7.27
CA ALA A 2 -3.47 8.56 7.50
C ALA A 2 -4.05 7.32 6.80
N LEU A 3 -3.23 6.58 6.06
CA LEU A 3 -3.64 5.36 5.37
C LEU A 3 -3.40 4.14 6.28
N ARG A 4 -4.42 3.27 6.38
CA ARG A 4 -4.42 2.06 7.23
C ARG A 4 -4.06 0.84 6.36
N LEU A 5 -2.86 0.28 6.50
CA LEU A 5 -2.46 -0.97 5.83
C LEU A 5 -2.61 -2.15 6.79
N THR A 6 -3.44 -3.13 6.45
CA THR A 6 -3.62 -4.35 7.25
C THR A 6 -2.60 -5.40 6.79
N LEU A 7 -1.60 -5.69 7.62
CA LEU A 7 -0.68 -6.81 7.42
C LEU A 7 -1.18 -8.00 8.27
N PRO A 8 -1.17 -9.24 7.77
CA PRO A 8 -1.75 -10.39 8.50
C PRO A 8 -1.07 -10.70 9.85
N VAL A 9 0.15 -10.17 10.09
CA VAL A 9 0.89 -10.30 11.36
C VAL A 9 0.89 -9.00 12.18
N VAL A 10 0.65 -7.85 11.54
CA VAL A 10 0.59 -6.52 12.18
C VAL A 10 -0.80 -5.97 11.93
N LYS A 11 -1.68 -6.08 12.94
CA LYS A 11 -3.12 -5.84 12.80
C LYS A 11 -3.44 -4.58 12.02
N ILE A 12 -2.67 -3.50 12.16
CA ILE A 12 -2.68 -2.31 11.30
C ILE A 12 -1.33 -1.57 11.35
N LEU A 13 -0.81 -1.19 10.18
CA LEU A 13 0.32 -0.27 10.02
C LEU A 13 -0.22 1.09 9.54
N LEU A 14 0.08 2.15 10.28
CA LEU A 14 -0.23 3.53 9.92
C LEU A 14 1.01 4.17 9.29
N LEU A 15 0.91 4.55 8.02
CA LEU A 15 1.99 5.23 7.29
C LEU A 15 1.55 6.63 6.88
N LYS A 16 2.47 7.60 7.02
CA LYS A 16 2.33 8.91 6.40
C LYS A 16 2.51 8.74 4.89
N ALA A 17 1.61 9.33 4.11
CA ALA A 17 1.68 9.29 2.66
C ALA A 17 1.07 10.54 2.04
N GLU A 18 1.60 10.94 0.89
CA GLU A 18 1.05 11.98 0.04
C GLU A 18 0.30 11.37 -1.15
N VAL A 19 -0.78 12.03 -1.55
CA VAL A 19 -1.53 11.67 -2.76
C VAL A 19 -0.81 12.28 -3.95
N ILE A 20 -0.28 11.46 -4.85
CA ILE A 20 0.37 11.94 -6.08
C ILE A 20 -0.64 12.02 -7.23
N ARG A 21 -1.61 11.11 -7.25
CA ARG A 21 -2.59 11.01 -8.33
C ARG A 21 -3.92 10.55 -7.77
N SER A 22 -5.01 11.11 -8.28
CA SER A 22 -6.36 10.65 -8.03
C SER A 22 -7.11 10.62 -9.35
N GLU A 23 -7.68 9.47 -9.69
CA GLU A 23 -8.47 9.31 -10.91
C GLU A 23 -9.79 8.61 -10.61
N ARG A 24 -10.85 9.08 -11.25
CA ARG A 24 -12.15 8.42 -11.20
C ARG A 24 -12.18 7.31 -12.24
N ILE A 25 -12.48 6.10 -11.82
CA ILE A 25 -12.61 4.93 -12.69
C ILE A 25 -14.01 4.35 -12.58
N ARG A 26 -14.60 3.93 -13.71
CA ARG A 26 -15.81 3.10 -13.70
C ARG A 26 -15.40 1.64 -13.69
N LYS A 27 -15.86 0.88 -12.69
CA LYS A 27 -15.63 -0.57 -12.62
C LYS A 27 -16.93 -1.26 -12.24
N GLN A 28 -17.41 -2.17 -13.09
CA GLN A 28 -18.69 -2.90 -12.91
C GLN A 28 -19.89 -1.94 -12.70
N GLY A 29 -20.01 -0.92 -13.54
CA GLY A 29 -21.12 0.05 -13.46
C GLY A 29 -21.08 1.02 -12.26
N LYS A 30 -20.11 0.88 -11.35
CA LYS A 30 -19.94 1.77 -10.19
C LYS A 30 -18.78 2.72 -10.39
N ASN A 31 -18.95 3.97 -9.96
CA ASN A 31 -17.85 4.93 -9.88
C ASN A 31 -16.96 4.59 -8.69
N ARG A 32 -15.67 4.41 -8.93
CA ARG A 32 -14.63 4.23 -7.91
C ARG A 32 -13.56 5.29 -8.11
N TYR A 33 -12.83 5.59 -7.04
CA TYR A 33 -11.67 6.47 -7.09
C TYR A 33 -10.42 5.63 -6.87
N ARG A 34 -9.43 5.83 -7.73
CA ARG A 34 -8.11 5.21 -7.59
C ARG A 34 -7.13 6.31 -7.21
N CYS A 35 -6.49 6.14 -6.06
CA CYS A 35 -5.47 7.07 -5.58
C CYS A 35 -4.10 6.40 -5.65
N GLY A 36 -3.13 7.10 -6.24
CA GLY A 36 -1.71 6.80 -6.11
C GLY A 36 -1.15 7.52 -4.90
N LEU A 37 -0.48 6.77 -4.01
CA LEU A 37 0.07 7.28 -2.76
C LEU A 37 1.59 7.08 -2.75
N LYS A 38 2.33 8.08 -2.27
CA LYS A 38 3.76 7.97 -1.95
C LYS A 38 3.94 8.07 -0.46
N PHE A 39 4.53 7.04 0.13
CA PHE A 39 4.85 7.03 1.55
C PHE A 39 5.96 8.06 1.84
N LEU A 40 5.76 8.83 2.90
CA LEU A 40 6.74 9.79 3.42
C LEU A 40 7.50 9.13 4.58
N ASP A 41 8.81 9.36 4.62
CA ASP A 41 9.70 9.05 5.74
C ASP A 41 9.44 7.70 6.41
N LEU A 42 9.66 6.64 5.62
CA LEU A 42 9.70 5.28 6.16
C LEU A 42 11.02 5.09 6.94
N PRO A 43 10.97 4.71 8.23
CA PRO A 43 12.17 4.29 8.96
C PRO A 43 12.91 3.19 8.18
N ALA A 44 14.24 3.24 8.13
CA ALA A 44 15.04 2.33 7.31
C ALA A 44 14.68 0.85 7.53
N GLY A 45 14.60 0.42 8.79
CA GLY A 45 14.19 -0.95 9.13
C GLY A 45 12.76 -1.29 8.69
N LEU A 46 11.82 -0.33 8.74
CA LEU A 46 10.45 -0.56 8.26
C LEU A 46 10.39 -0.67 6.73
N ARG A 47 11.21 0.12 6.02
CA ARG A 47 11.34 0.05 4.56
C ARG A 47 11.83 -1.34 4.14
N GLU A 48 12.85 -1.87 4.79
CA GLU A 48 13.39 -3.21 4.53
C GLU A 48 12.35 -4.30 4.77
N VAL A 49 11.61 -4.22 5.89
CA VAL A 49 10.53 -5.18 6.20
C VAL A 49 9.44 -5.15 5.13
N ILE A 50 9.01 -3.96 4.67
CA ILE A 50 8.01 -3.82 3.61
C ILE A 50 8.54 -4.41 2.30
N ILE A 51 9.78 -4.13 1.92
CA ILE A 51 10.41 -4.68 0.70
C ILE A 51 10.48 -6.22 0.79
N GLY A 52 10.93 -6.77 1.91
CA GLY A 52 10.99 -8.21 2.13
C GLY A 52 9.62 -8.88 2.04
N TYR A 53 8.58 -8.23 2.59
CA TYR A 53 7.20 -8.71 2.50
C TYR A 53 6.68 -8.72 1.05
N ILE A 54 6.94 -7.64 0.29
CA ILE A 54 6.57 -7.56 -1.12
C ILE A 54 7.28 -8.66 -1.92
N PHE A 55 8.57 -8.87 -1.69
CA PHE A 55 9.35 -9.91 -2.35
C PHE A 55 8.81 -11.32 -2.04
N LEU A 56 8.49 -11.60 -0.77
CA LEU A 56 7.90 -12.87 -0.37
C LEU A 56 6.51 -13.09 -1.01
N ALA A 57 5.68 -12.04 -1.07
CA ALA A 57 4.37 -12.10 -1.70
C ALA A 57 4.47 -12.34 -3.22
N MET A 58 5.44 -11.71 -3.90
CA MET A 58 5.74 -11.97 -5.31
C MET A 58 6.18 -13.42 -5.53
N ARG A 59 7.11 -13.93 -4.71
CA ARG A 59 7.60 -15.32 -4.80
C ARG A 59 6.49 -16.35 -4.61
N ARG A 60 5.54 -16.09 -3.69
CA ARG A 60 4.37 -16.96 -3.49
C ARG A 60 3.39 -16.97 -4.66
N ARG A 61 3.36 -15.91 -5.47
CA ARG A 61 2.46 -15.80 -6.63
C ARG A 61 3.01 -16.49 -7.89
N LEU A 62 4.31 -16.78 -7.92
CA LEU A 62 4.99 -17.47 -9.02
C LEU A 62 5.03 -19.00 -8.85
N ARG A 63 4.56 -19.53 -7.72
CA ARG A 63 4.26 -20.96 -7.50
C ARG A 63 2.77 -21.19 -7.64
#